data_AF-A0A5B0DJ96-F1
#
_entry.id   AF-A0A5B0DJ96-F1
#
_cell.length_a   1.000
_cell.length_b   1.000
_cell.length_c   1.000
_cell.angle_alpha   90.00
_cell.angle_beta   90.00
_cell.angle_gamma   90.00
#
_symmetry.space_group_name_H-M   'P 1'
#
loop_
_entity.id
_entity.type
_entity.pdbx_description
1 polymer ?
#
loop_
_entity_poly.entity_id
_entity_poly.type
_entity_poly.pdbx_seq_one_letter_code
_entity_poly.pdbx_strand_id
1 'polypeptide(L)'
;MNFIKNNSYVVLIIVLCMGFAIIGSSKYGNEQTVTKITISEGDTLWGLANHHSENMSADKWIKEVIKLNDLPSATIKKGEDLLLPAVRAVEKNNTLLAGVNR
;
A
#
# COMPACT_ATOMS: atom_id res chain seq x y z
N MET A 1 44.08 -11.63 -8.53
CA MET A 1 42.91 -10.79 -8.85
C MET A 1 42.48 -11.07 -10.30
N ASN A 2 42.19 -12.33 -10.64
CA ASN A 2 42.07 -12.75 -12.05
C ASN A 2 40.63 -13.19 -12.40
N PHE A 3 39.81 -13.48 -11.37
CA PHE A 3 38.44 -13.94 -11.53
C PHE A 3 37.52 -12.85 -12.13
N ILE A 4 37.68 -11.60 -11.70
CA ILE A 4 36.93 -10.44 -12.21
C ILE A 4 37.24 -10.19 -13.69
N LYS A 5 38.50 -10.41 -14.10
CA LYS A 5 38.97 -10.13 -15.46
C LYS A 5 38.56 -11.23 -16.44
N ASN A 6 38.60 -12.49 -16.02
CA ASN A 6 38.21 -13.64 -16.86
C ASN A 6 36.68 -13.81 -16.98
N ASN A 7 35.93 -13.38 -15.96
CA ASN A 7 34.48 -13.50 -15.91
C ASN A 7 33.79 -12.12 -15.94
N SER A 8 34.36 -11.17 -16.70
CA SER A 8 33.88 -9.79 -16.75
C SER A 8 32.41 -9.67 -17.14
N TYR A 9 31.91 -10.52 -18.04
CA TYR A 9 30.49 -10.61 -18.39
C TYR A 9 29.61 -11.08 -17.22
N VAL A 10 30.09 -12.03 -16.41
CA VAL A 10 29.36 -12.50 -15.23
C VAL A 10 29.24 -11.38 -14.20
N VAL A 11 30.31 -10.61 -14.00
CA VAL A 11 30.30 -9.44 -13.11
C VAL A 11 29.34 -8.35 -13.63
N LEU A 12 29.30 -8.13 -14.94
CA LEU A 12 28.39 -7.16 -15.56
C LEU A 12 26.91 -7.56 -15.40
N ILE A 13 26.59 -8.85 -15.54
CA ILE A 13 25.24 -9.38 -15.33
C ILE A 13 24.82 -9.26 -13.86
N ILE A 14 25.72 -9.53 -12.91
CA ILE A 14 25.43 -9.42 -11.47
C ILE A 14 25.10 -7.97 -11.08
N VAL A 15 25.88 -7.00 -11.58
CA VAL A 15 25.64 -5.57 -11.31
C VAL A 15 24.30 -5.12 -11.93
N LEU A 16 23.98 -5.59 -13.14
CA LEU A 16 22.71 -5.30 -13.79
C LEU A 16 21.52 -5.86 -12.99
N CYS A 17 21.59 -7.12 -12.55
CA CYS A 17 20.57 -7.76 -11.72
C CYS A 17 20.37 -7.06 -10.37
N MET A 18 21.45 -6.62 -9.72
CA MET A 18 21.36 -5.84 -8.48
C MET A 18 20.69 -4.48 -8.70
N GLY A 19 20.94 -3.83 -9.84
CA GLY A 19 20.26 -2.58 -10.22
C GLY A 19 18.73 -2.74 -10.31
N PHE A 20 18.25 -3.85 -10.88
CA PHE A 20 16.81 -4.14 -10.96
C PHE A 20 16.20 -4.52 -9.60
N ALA A 21 16.94 -5.25 -8.75
CA ALA A 21 16.45 -5.67 -7.43
C ALA A 21 16.18 -4.46 -6.49
N ILE A 22 16.98 -3.40 -6.58
CA ILE A 22 16.82 -2.18 -5.76
C ILE A 22 15.54 -1.41 -6.15
N ILE A 23 15.22 -1.34 -7.44
CA ILE A 23 14.04 -0.64 -7.94
C ILE A 23 12.73 -1.37 -7.57
N GLY A 24 12.77 -2.70 -7.47
CA GLY A 24 11.60 -3.53 -7.13
C GLY A 24 11.31 -3.70 -5.63
N SER A 25 12.27 -3.39 -4.74
CA SER A 25 12.15 -3.70 -3.30
C SER A 25 11.29 -2.71 -2.51
N SER A 26 10.90 -1.58 -3.08
CA SER A 26 10.16 -0.51 -2.38
C SER A 26 8.69 -0.87 -2.07
N LYS A 27 8.18 -2.03 -2.53
CA LYS A 27 6.77 -2.44 -2.35
C LYS A 27 6.56 -3.60 -1.37
N TYR A 28 7.52 -3.94 -0.52
CA TYR A 28 7.39 -4.99 0.52
C TYR A 28 7.22 -4.41 1.93
N GLY A 29 6.39 -3.38 2.06
CA GLY A 29 6.08 -2.79 3.35
C GLY A 29 4.58 -2.67 3.50
N ASN A 30 4.05 -3.40 4.48
CA ASN A 30 2.69 -3.33 5.01
C ASN A 30 1.73 -4.35 4.39
N GLU A 31 1.50 -5.45 5.12
CA GLU A 31 0.28 -6.25 5.04
C GLU A 31 -0.90 -5.34 5.41
N GLN A 32 -1.26 -4.45 4.50
CA GLN A 32 -2.49 -3.69 4.58
C GLN A 32 -3.57 -4.69 4.21
N THR A 33 -4.40 -5.05 5.18
CA THR A 33 -5.67 -5.71 4.88
C THR A 33 -6.39 -4.77 3.91
N VAL A 34 -6.51 -5.19 2.65
CA VAL A 34 -7.22 -4.42 1.63
C VAL A 34 -8.57 -5.07 1.42
N THR A 35 -9.62 -4.28 1.48
CA THR A 35 -10.97 -4.75 1.20
C THR A 35 -11.28 -4.42 -0.24
N LYS A 36 -11.59 -5.43 -1.06
CA LYS A 36 -12.05 -5.21 -2.43
C LYS A 36 -13.56 -4.97 -2.43
N ILE A 37 -14.00 -3.89 -3.06
CA ILE A 37 -15.41 -3.61 -3.34
C ILE A 37 -15.61 -3.40 -4.85
N THR A 38 -16.81 -3.70 -5.35
CA THR A 38 -17.19 -3.39 -6.73
C THR A 38 -18.03 -2.12 -6.74
N ILE A 39 -17.66 -1.16 -7.57
CA ILE A 39 -18.29 0.16 -7.60
C ILE A 39 -19.67 0.08 -8.26
N SER A 40 -20.69 0.55 -7.55
CA SER A 40 -22.07 0.61 -8.03
C SER A 40 -22.40 1.96 -8.68
N GLU A 41 -23.52 2.04 -9.39
CA GLU A 41 -23.99 3.30 -9.97
C GLU A 41 -24.31 4.33 -8.90
N GLY A 42 -23.71 5.52 -9.01
CA GLY A 42 -23.90 6.62 -8.05
C GLY A 42 -22.87 6.65 -6.93
N ASP A 43 -22.01 5.64 -6.81
CA ASP A 43 -20.90 5.68 -5.86
C ASP A 43 -19.87 6.72 -6.28
N THR A 44 -19.43 7.51 -5.30
CA THR A 44 -18.33 8.46 -5.47
C THR A 44 -17.24 8.15 -4.48
N LEU A 45 -15.99 8.41 -4.85
CA LEU A 45 -14.85 8.27 -3.95
C LEU A 45 -15.05 9.08 -2.66
N TRP A 46 -15.72 10.22 -2.76
CA TRP A 46 -16.08 11.06 -1.62
C TRP A 46 -17.16 10.44 -0.72
N GLY A 47 -18.19 9.84 -1.31
CA GLY A 47 -19.22 9.10 -0.56
C GLY A 47 -18.63 7.92 0.17
N LEU A 48 -17.81 7.12 -0.53
CA LEU A 48 -17.10 5.98 0.06
C LEU A 48 -16.16 6.43 1.18
N ALA A 49 -15.43 7.53 0.99
CA ALA A 49 -14.60 8.11 2.04
C ALA A 49 -15.44 8.47 3.26
N ASN A 50 -16.58 9.13 3.09
CA ASN A 50 -17.45 9.49 4.21
C ASN A 50 -17.99 8.28 5.00
N HIS A 51 -18.15 7.13 4.35
CA HIS A 51 -18.57 5.89 4.99
C HIS A 51 -17.43 5.07 5.62
N HIS A 52 -16.22 5.14 5.05
CA HIS A 52 -15.09 4.27 5.41
C HIS A 52 -13.89 4.99 6.02
N SER A 53 -13.88 6.33 6.09
CA SER A 53 -12.76 7.10 6.63
C SER A 53 -12.74 7.17 8.16
N GLU A 54 -13.44 6.29 8.89
CA GLU A 54 -13.68 6.36 10.34
C GLU A 54 -12.59 7.07 11.18
N ASN A 55 -11.32 6.65 11.04
CA ASN A 55 -10.18 7.18 11.81
C ASN A 55 -9.24 8.13 11.04
N MET A 56 -9.62 8.60 9.85
CA MET A 56 -8.82 9.54 9.04
C MET A 56 -9.69 10.54 8.27
N SER A 57 -9.11 11.67 7.84
CA SER A 57 -9.86 12.61 7.01
C SER A 57 -10.21 12.00 5.65
N ALA A 58 -11.38 12.37 5.10
CA ALA A 58 -11.83 11.92 3.78
C ALA A 58 -10.78 12.17 2.69
N ASP A 59 -10.14 13.34 2.69
CA ASP A 59 -9.06 13.67 1.75
C ASP A 59 -7.86 12.71 1.85
N LYS A 60 -7.48 12.32 3.07
CA LYS A 60 -6.36 11.40 3.29
C LYS A 60 -6.73 10.00 2.82
N TRP A 61 -7.95 9.57 3.13
CA TRP A 61 -8.49 8.29 2.70
C TRP A 61 -8.53 8.18 1.17
N ILE A 62 -9.02 9.22 0.49
CA ILE A 62 -9.06 9.30 -0.98
C ILE A 62 -7.67 9.17 -1.58
N LYS A 63 -6.67 9.88 -1.03
CA LYS A 63 -5.28 9.79 -1.50
C LYS A 63 -4.70 8.38 -1.33
N GLU A 64 -5.00 7.71 -0.22
CA GLU A 64 -4.58 6.33 0.00
C GLU A 64 -5.25 5.38 -0.99
N VAL A 65 -6.55 5.52 -1.26
CA VAL A 65 -7.27 4.72 -2.27
C VAL A 65 -6.71 4.94 -3.66
N ILE A 66 -6.45 6.19 -4.05
CA ILE A 66 -5.85 6.53 -5.35
C ILE A 66 -4.47 5.86 -5.49
N LYS A 67 -3.63 5.97 -4.46
CA LYS A 67 -2.30 5.36 -4.45
C LYS A 67 -2.35 3.83 -4.44
N LEU A 68 -3.32 3.26 -3.75
CA LEU A 68 -3.49 1.81 -3.63
C LEU A 68 -3.93 1.17 -4.95
N ASN A 69 -4.78 1.85 -5.71
CA ASN A 69 -5.34 1.38 -6.97
C ASN A 69 -4.61 1.96 -8.20
N ASP A 70 -3.53 2.73 -8.00
CA ASP A 70 -2.80 3.45 -9.05
C ASP A 70 -3.73 4.26 -9.97
N LEU A 71 -4.76 4.88 -9.38
CA LEU A 71 -5.74 5.64 -10.14
C LEU A 71 -5.12 6.95 -10.65
N PRO A 72 -5.38 7.33 -11.91
CA PRO A 72 -4.84 8.58 -12.47
C PRO A 72 -5.44 9.83 -11.80
N SER A 73 -6.59 9.71 -11.15
CA SER A 73 -7.27 10.78 -10.41
C SER A 73 -8.33 10.22 -9.47
N ALA A 74 -9.06 11.08 -8.75
CA ALA A 74 -10.20 10.72 -7.90
C ALA A 74 -11.46 10.27 -8.69
N THR A 75 -11.30 9.88 -9.96
CA THR A 75 -12.37 9.42 -10.84
C THR A 75 -12.44 7.90 -10.80
N ILE A 76 -13.62 7.37 -10.52
CA ILE A 76 -13.91 5.94 -10.48
C ILE A 76 -15.00 5.61 -11.49
N LYS A 77 -14.96 4.40 -12.07
CA LYS A 77 -15.99 3.94 -13.02
C LYS A 77 -16.81 2.81 -12.43
N LYS A 78 -18.09 2.79 -12.79
CA LYS A 78 -19.01 1.70 -12.46
C LYS A 78 -18.43 0.37 -12.92
N GLY A 79 -18.52 -0.65 -12.06
CA GLY A 79 -18.12 -2.02 -12.40
C GLY A 79 -16.62 -2.28 -12.31
N GLU A 80 -15.82 -1.29 -11.92
CA GLU A 80 -14.42 -1.51 -11.55
C GLU A 80 -14.33 -2.01 -10.11
N ASP A 81 -13.36 -2.89 -9.87
CA ASP A 81 -12.99 -3.31 -8.52
C ASP A 81 -12.10 -2.23 -7.90
N LEU A 82 -12.50 -1.72 -6.73
CA LEU A 82 -11.76 -0.74 -5.96
C LEU A 82 -11.22 -1.40 -4.68
N LEU A 83 -9.92 -1.30 -4.48
CA LEU A 83 -9.27 -1.68 -3.24
C LEU A 83 -9.40 -0.54 -2.23
N LEU A 84 -9.95 -0.84 -1.06
CA LEU A 84 -10.04 0.09 0.05
C LEU A 84 -8.95 -0.21 1.07
N PRO A 85 -8.27 0.82 1.61
CA PRO A 85 -7.38 0.63 2.75
C PRO A 85 -8.23 0.23 3.96
N ALA A 86 -7.92 -0.89 4.62
CA ALA A 86 -8.55 -1.17 5.91
C ALA A 86 -8.15 -0.06 6.88
N VAL A 87 -9.15 0.46 7.56
CA VAL A 87 -8.93 1.24 8.76
C VAL A 87 -8.22 0.32 9.73
N ARG A 88 -6.96 0.63 10.05
CA ARG A 88 -6.29 0.00 11.19
C ARG A 88 -7.16 0.29 12.40
N ALA A 89 -7.99 -0.68 12.80
CA ALA A 89 -8.47 -0.71 14.16
C ALA A 89 -7.18 -0.70 14.99
N VAL A 90 -6.91 0.42 15.65
CA VAL A 90 -5.86 0.45 16.66
C VAL A 90 -6.30 -0.62 17.65
N GLU A 91 -5.64 -1.78 17.60
CA GLU A 91 -5.78 -2.79 18.63
C GLU A 91 -5.57 -2.06 19.95
N LYS A 92 -6.65 -1.92 20.73
CA LYS A 92 -6.61 -1.41 22.11
C LYS A 92 -5.94 -2.44 23.04
N ASN A 93 -4.77 -2.97 22.65
CA ASN A 93 -4.12 -4.09 23.33
C ASN A 93 -2.75 -3.72 23.90
N ASN A 94 -2.50 -2.45 24.22
CA ASN A 94 -1.29 -2.07 24.96
C ASN A 94 -1.44 -0.94 25.99
N THR A 95 -2.66 -0.57 26.41
CA THR A 95 -2.86 0.38 27.53
C THR A 95 -3.42 -0.27 28.81
N LEU A 96 -3.36 -1.61 28.93
CA LEU A 96 -3.69 -2.33 30.17
C LEU A 96 -2.46 -2.76 30.98
N LEU A 97 -1.29 -2.13 30.79
CA LEU A 97 -0.06 -2.42 31.57
C LEU A 97 0.56 -1.20 32.27
N ALA A 98 -0.15 -0.06 32.39
CA ALA A 98 0.30 1.09 33.19
C ALA A 98 -0.52 1.28 34.49
N GLY A 99 -1.38 0.33 34.85
CA GLY A 99 -2.36 0.51 35.92
C GLY A 99 -2.62 -0.73 36.77
N VAL A 100 -1.65 -1.63 36.94
CA VAL A 100 -1.68 -2.61 38.05
C VAL A 100 -0.25 -2.93 38.47
N ASN A 101 0.34 -2.11 39.33
CA ASN A 101 1.08 -2.65 40.44
C ASN A 101 0.90 -1.73 41.65
N ARG A 102 0.60 -2.38 42.78
CA ARG A 102 0.08 -1.81 44.03
C ARG A 102 0.90 -0.67 44.62
#